data_AF-A0A0B1RX72-F1
#
_entry.id   AF-A0A0B1RX72-F1
#
_cell.length_a   1.000
_cell.length_b   1.000
_cell.length_c   1.000
_cell.angle_alpha   90.00
_cell.angle_beta   90.00
_cell.angle_gamma   90.00
#
_symmetry.space_group_name_H-M   'P 1'
#
loop_
_entity.id
_entity.type
_entity.pdbx_description
1 polymer ?
#
loop_
_entity_poly.entity_id
_entity_poly.type
_entity_poly.pdbx_seq_one_letter_code
_entity_poly.pdbx_strand_id
1 'polypeptide(L)'
;MGVNIACLALELTSAPNFRPTFKYFAWWTCALGVVCTTTMMLVVDASMSAIGVVVLMSLIMVLHYQAPAVSSGSISQALIYHQVRKYLLLLDVRKEHVKYWRPQILLLVSRPSSSCPLMDFVNDLKKSGLYVIGHVRKGDFDSSQAVDPLQQVFPYWLSLVDYLKLKAFVELTLSSSIRQGIQQ
;
A
#
# COMPACT_ATOMS: atom_id res chain seq x y z
N MET A 1 -21.87 -21.27 5.45
CA MET A 1 -21.60 -19.83 5.66
C MET A 1 -20.12 -19.46 5.44
N GLY A 2 -19.17 -19.96 6.22
CA GLY A 2 -17.76 -19.50 6.21
C GLY A 2 -17.06 -19.46 4.84
N VAL A 3 -17.14 -20.54 4.06
CA VAL A 3 -16.54 -20.60 2.71
C VAL A 3 -17.18 -19.59 1.75
N ASN A 4 -18.51 -19.45 1.78
CA ASN A 4 -19.23 -18.48 0.93
C ASN A 4 -18.86 -17.04 1.29
N ILE A 5 -18.70 -16.73 2.59
CA ILE A 5 -18.23 -15.43 3.05
C ILE A 5 -16.79 -15.18 2.58
N ALA A 6 -15.89 -16.17 2.71
CA ALA A 6 -14.50 -16.03 2.30
C ALA A 6 -14.39 -15.75 0.78
N CYS A 7 -15.08 -16.54 -0.06
CA CYS A 7 -15.10 -16.31 -1.51
C CYS A 7 -15.71 -14.95 -1.87
N LEU A 8 -16.80 -14.55 -1.21
CA LEU A 8 -17.43 -13.25 -1.43
C LEU A 8 -16.48 -12.10 -1.05
N ALA A 9 -15.80 -12.20 0.10
CA ALA A 9 -14.86 -11.18 0.56
C ALA A 9 -13.65 -11.06 -0.37
N LEU A 10 -13.08 -12.17 -0.84
CA LEU A 10 -11.96 -12.17 -1.77
C LEU A 10 -12.33 -11.55 -3.12
N GLU A 11 -13.54 -11.84 -3.63
CA GLU A 11 -14.04 -11.27 -4.88
C GLU A 11 -14.30 -9.75 -4.74
N LEU A 12 -14.99 -9.33 -3.67
CA LEU A 12 -15.31 -7.91 -3.43
C LEU A 12 -14.05 -7.07 -3.18
N THR A 13 -13.05 -7.63 -2.49
CA THR A 13 -11.78 -6.95 -2.26
C THR A 13 -10.88 -6.95 -3.50
N SER A 14 -11.24 -7.67 -4.58
CA SER A 14 -10.36 -7.87 -5.74
C SER A 14 -9.00 -8.41 -5.31
N ALA A 15 -9.00 -9.40 -4.42
CA ALA A 15 -7.78 -10.01 -3.90
C ALA A 15 -6.92 -10.52 -5.08
N PRO A 16 -5.67 -10.08 -5.22
CA PRO A 16 -4.90 -10.26 -6.46
C PRO A 16 -4.61 -11.73 -6.79
N ASN A 17 -4.52 -12.58 -5.76
CA ASN A 17 -4.27 -14.01 -5.92
C ASN A 17 -5.56 -14.84 -6.13
N PHE A 18 -6.74 -14.22 -5.99
CA PHE A 18 -8.03 -14.91 -6.13
C PHE A 18 -8.57 -14.68 -7.55
N ARG A 19 -8.36 -15.67 -8.44
CA ARG A 19 -8.78 -15.61 -9.84
C ARG A 19 -9.65 -16.82 -10.20
N PRO A 20 -10.94 -16.81 -9.85
CA PRO A 20 -11.85 -17.92 -10.13
C PRO A 20 -11.96 -18.16 -11.63
N THR A 21 -11.65 -19.38 -12.09
CA THR A 21 -11.73 -19.78 -13.51
C THR A 21 -13.05 -20.44 -13.86
N PHE A 22 -13.89 -20.73 -12.86
CA PHE A 22 -15.17 -21.41 -13.05
C PHE A 22 -16.21 -20.48 -13.67
N LYS A 23 -16.85 -20.93 -14.75
CA LYS A 23 -17.76 -20.13 -15.59
C LYS A 23 -18.96 -19.55 -14.83
N TYR A 24 -19.49 -20.26 -13.84
CA TYR A 24 -20.66 -19.82 -13.05
C TYR A 24 -20.30 -19.20 -11.70
N PHE A 25 -19.02 -18.94 -11.45
CA PHE A 25 -18.61 -18.21 -10.26
C PHE A 25 -18.94 -16.72 -10.44
N ALA A 26 -19.75 -16.17 -9.54
CA ALA A 26 -19.97 -14.73 -9.43
C ALA A 26 -20.14 -14.32 -7.96
N TRP A 27 -19.92 -13.05 -7.65
CA TRP A 27 -20.14 -12.55 -6.29
C TRP A 27 -21.59 -12.78 -5.82
N TRP A 28 -22.56 -12.68 -6.73
CA TRP A 28 -23.98 -12.95 -6.46
C TRP A 28 -24.24 -14.39 -6.02
N THR A 29 -23.57 -15.38 -6.62
CA THR A 29 -23.74 -16.79 -6.24
C THR A 29 -23.18 -17.07 -4.85
N CYS A 30 -22.06 -16.42 -4.49
CA CYS A 30 -21.52 -16.49 -3.14
C CYS A 30 -22.45 -15.79 -2.14
N ALA A 31 -22.97 -14.61 -2.46
CA ALA A 31 -23.92 -13.88 -1.62
C ALA A 31 -25.20 -14.70 -1.36
N LEU A 32 -25.76 -15.31 -2.40
CA LEU A 32 -26.90 -16.23 -2.26
C LEU A 32 -26.56 -17.41 -1.35
N GLY A 33 -25.39 -18.01 -1.52
CA GLY A 33 -24.91 -19.09 -0.65
C GLY A 33 -24.73 -18.67 0.80
N VAL A 34 -24.29 -17.44 1.07
CA VAL A 34 -24.25 -16.89 2.45
C VAL A 34 -25.67 -16.82 3.00
N VAL A 35 -26.59 -16.13 2.31
CA VAL A 35 -27.97 -15.96 2.75
C VAL A 35 -28.65 -17.30 3.01
N CYS A 36 -28.64 -18.23 2.06
CA CYS A 36 -29.28 -19.53 2.21
C CYS A 36 -28.73 -20.33 3.40
N THR A 37 -27.39 -20.34 3.59
CA THR A 37 -26.80 -21.08 4.71
C THR A 37 -27.06 -20.41 6.06
N THR A 38 -27.07 -19.08 6.12
CA THR A 38 -27.42 -18.35 7.35
C THR A 38 -28.88 -18.56 7.72
N THR A 39 -29.81 -18.49 6.75
CA THR A 39 -31.23 -18.77 7.00
C THR A 39 -31.44 -20.19 7.51
N MET A 40 -30.79 -21.19 6.91
CA MET A 40 -30.91 -22.58 7.37
C MET A 40 -30.42 -22.77 8.81
N MET A 41 -29.31 -22.10 9.19
CA MET A 41 -28.79 -22.14 10.56
C MET A 41 -29.80 -21.58 11.59
N LEU A 42 -30.45 -20.45 11.26
CA LEU A 42 -31.47 -19.84 12.12
C LEU A 42 -32.74 -20.69 12.24
N VAL A 43 -33.13 -21.40 11.17
CA VAL A 43 -34.30 -22.28 11.15
C VAL A 43 -34.09 -23.53 12.02
N VAL A 44 -32.87 -24.09 12.04
CA VAL A 44 -32.56 -25.28 12.83
C VAL A 44 -32.50 -24.96 14.31
N ASP A 45 -31.60 -24.06 14.72
CA ASP A 45 -31.47 -23.61 16.10
C ASP A 45 -30.69 -22.30 16.14
N ALA A 46 -31.39 -21.20 16.44
CA ALA A 46 -30.79 -19.88 16.50
C ALA A 46 -29.79 -19.73 17.66
N SER A 47 -30.03 -20.40 18.80
CA SER A 47 -29.21 -20.27 20.00
C SER A 47 -27.85 -20.94 19.83
N MET A 48 -27.85 -22.20 19.38
CA MET A 48 -26.63 -22.96 19.12
C MET A 48 -25.85 -22.39 17.94
N SER A 49 -26.54 -21.90 16.91
CA SER A 49 -25.91 -21.24 15.77
C SER A 49 -25.19 -19.95 16.18
N ALA A 50 -25.79 -19.12 17.05
CA ALA A 50 -25.15 -17.91 17.55
C ALA A 50 -23.85 -18.23 18.32
N ILE A 51 -23.87 -19.24 19.19
CA ILE A 51 -22.68 -19.71 19.91
C ILE A 51 -21.60 -20.16 18.91
N GLY A 52 -21.96 -20.94 17.90
CA GLY A 52 -21.04 -21.39 16.85
C GLY A 52 -20.38 -20.23 16.07
N VAL A 53 -21.14 -19.19 15.73
CA VAL A 53 -20.58 -17.99 15.08
C VAL A 53 -19.62 -17.25 16.01
N VAL A 54 -19.96 -17.10 17.30
CA VAL A 54 -19.08 -16.45 18.27
C VAL A 54 -17.77 -17.22 18.44
N VAL A 55 -17.83 -18.54 18.54
CA VAL A 55 -16.63 -19.40 18.63
C VAL A 55 -15.78 -19.32 17.36
N LEU A 56 -16.40 -19.29 16.18
CA LEU A 56 -15.67 -19.11 14.92
C LEU A 56 -14.97 -17.75 14.87
N MET A 57 -15.65 -16.68 15.28
CA MET A 57 -15.08 -15.33 15.31
C MET A 57 -13.93 -15.21 16.30
N SER A 58 -14.05 -15.81 17.50
CA SER A 58 -12.97 -15.81 18.49
C SER A 58 -11.75 -16.59 17.99
N LEU A 59 -11.96 -17.73 17.31
CA LEU A 59 -10.88 -18.48 16.67
C LEU A 59 -10.16 -17.65 15.61
N ILE A 60 -10.90 -17.00 14.71
CA ILE A 60 -10.30 -16.12 13.68
C ILE A 60 -9.51 -14.98 14.33
N MET A 61 -10.04 -14.39 15.41
CA MET A 61 -9.37 -13.33 16.15
C MET A 61 -8.05 -13.82 16.76
N VAL A 62 -8.06 -14.96 17.44
CA VAL A 62 -6.85 -15.59 18.02
C VAL A 62 -5.81 -15.87 16.92
N LEU A 63 -6.23 -16.45 15.80
CA LEU A 63 -5.33 -16.68 14.66
C LEU A 63 -4.74 -15.39 14.11
N HIS A 64 -5.53 -14.32 14.00
CA HIS A 64 -5.04 -13.03 13.52
C HIS A 64 -4.01 -12.40 14.47
N TYR A 65 -4.19 -12.53 15.79
CA TYR A 65 -3.22 -12.01 16.77
C TYR A 65 -1.96 -12.87 16.90
N GLN A 66 -2.08 -14.19 16.73
CA GLN A 66 -0.93 -15.11 16.81
C GLN A 66 -0.18 -15.23 15.48
N ALA A 67 -0.79 -14.82 14.36
CA ALA A 67 -0.14 -14.87 13.05
C ALA A 67 1.15 -14.03 13.08
N PRO A 68 2.33 -14.65 12.85
CA PRO A 68 3.57 -13.90 12.80
C PRO A 68 3.51 -12.92 11.63
N ALA A 69 4.19 -11.78 11.77
CA ALA A 69 4.38 -10.86 10.64
C ALA A 69 5.19 -11.57 9.56
N VAL A 70 4.51 -12.13 8.56
CA VAL A 70 5.16 -12.85 7.46
C VAL A 70 5.92 -11.84 6.60
N SER A 71 7.23 -12.02 6.45
CA SER A 71 8.09 -11.17 5.61
C SER A 71 7.77 -11.28 4.11
N SER A 72 7.12 -12.37 3.70
CA SER A 72 6.74 -12.68 2.33
C SER A 72 5.36 -12.11 1.97
N GLY A 73 5.28 -10.78 1.89
CA GLY A 73 4.17 -10.07 1.24
C GLY A 73 2.84 -10.04 2.01
N SER A 74 2.45 -8.84 2.46
CA SER A 74 1.12 -8.63 3.05
C SER A 74 0.06 -8.58 1.95
N ILE A 75 -1.02 -9.36 2.08
CA ILE A 75 -2.21 -9.27 1.20
C ILE A 75 -2.72 -7.82 1.11
N SER A 76 -2.65 -7.08 2.22
CA SER A 76 -3.02 -5.66 2.27
C SER A 76 -2.18 -4.80 1.34
N GLN A 77 -0.86 -5.05 1.23
CA GLN A 77 0.01 -4.31 0.31
C GLN A 77 -0.32 -4.60 -1.15
N ALA A 78 -0.64 -5.85 -1.47
CA ALA A 78 -1.02 -6.23 -2.84
C ALA A 78 -2.37 -5.59 -3.26
N LEU A 79 -3.32 -5.49 -2.33
CA LEU A 79 -4.57 -4.76 -2.51
C LEU A 79 -4.35 -3.25 -2.72
N ILE A 80 -3.51 -2.63 -1.88
CA ILE A 80 -3.13 -1.22 -2.01
C ILE A 80 -2.52 -0.96 -3.38
N TYR A 81 -1.58 -1.80 -3.83
CA TYR A 81 -0.94 -1.68 -5.13
C TYR A 81 -1.95 -1.70 -6.27
N HIS A 82 -2.87 -2.68 -6.29
CA HIS A 82 -3.89 -2.79 -7.32
C HIS A 82 -4.78 -1.55 -7.37
N GLN A 83 -5.19 -1.05 -6.19
CA GLN A 83 -6.05 0.13 -6.09
C GLN A 83 -5.33 1.41 -6.55
N VAL A 84 -4.09 1.63 -6.10
CA VAL A 84 -3.27 2.79 -6.51
C VAL A 84 -3.03 2.77 -8.02
N ARG A 85 -2.68 1.62 -8.60
CA ARG A 85 -2.52 1.47 -10.05
C ARG A 85 -3.78 1.86 -10.81
N LYS A 86 -4.95 1.37 -10.37
CA LYS A 86 -6.25 1.70 -11.00
C LYS A 86 -6.53 3.20 -10.93
N TYR A 87 -6.26 3.85 -9.79
CA TYR A 87 -6.46 5.29 -9.64
C TYR A 87 -5.46 6.11 -10.46
N LEU A 88 -4.20 5.71 -10.54
CA LEU A 88 -3.21 6.37 -11.40
C LEU A 88 -3.62 6.31 -12.88
N LEU A 89 -4.18 5.19 -13.34
CA LEU A 89 -4.69 5.06 -14.72
C LEU A 89 -5.96 5.88 -14.99
N LEU A 90 -6.78 6.12 -13.96
CA LEU A 90 -7.98 6.96 -14.06
C LEU A 90 -7.66 8.46 -13.95
N LEU A 91 -6.46 8.80 -13.47
CA LEU A 91 -6.03 10.18 -13.32
C LEU A 91 -5.71 10.77 -14.70
N ASP A 92 -6.67 11.51 -15.26
CA ASP A 92 -6.50 12.19 -16.53
C ASP A 92 -5.86 13.57 -16.33
N VAL A 93 -4.56 13.65 -16.61
CA VAL A 93 -3.76 14.89 -16.50
C VAL A 93 -4.30 16.01 -17.40
N ARG A 94 -4.98 15.67 -18.50
CA ARG A 94 -5.51 16.66 -19.46
C ARG A 94 -6.71 17.44 -18.92
N LYS A 95 -7.33 16.95 -17.84
CA LYS A 95 -8.49 17.58 -17.19
C LYS A 95 -8.10 18.42 -15.98
N GLU A 96 -6.83 18.81 -15.87
CA GLU A 96 -6.39 19.71 -14.82
C GLU A 96 -7.13 21.05 -14.95
N HIS A 97 -7.91 21.38 -13.93
CA HIS A 97 -8.65 22.62 -13.84
C HIS A 97 -8.01 23.48 -12.75
N VAL A 98 -7.93 24.80 -12.94
CA VAL A 98 -7.31 25.77 -12.01
C VAL A 98 -7.82 25.59 -10.57
N LYS A 99 -9.08 25.18 -10.41
CA LYS A 99 -9.74 24.91 -9.12
C LYS A 99 -9.15 23.72 -8.33
N TYR A 100 -8.45 22.80 -8.99
CA TYR A 100 -7.89 21.59 -8.39
C TYR A 100 -6.37 21.62 -8.23
N TRP A 101 -5.74 22.75 -8.54
CA TRP A 101 -4.30 22.89 -8.41
C TRP A 101 -3.85 22.59 -6.97
N ARG A 102 -2.82 21.74 -6.84
CA ARG A 102 -2.15 21.41 -5.58
C ARG A 102 -0.64 21.51 -5.81
N PRO A 103 0.13 22.06 -4.86
CA PRO A 103 1.58 22.16 -5.00
C PRO A 103 2.20 20.76 -5.00
N GLN A 104 2.95 20.42 -6.05
CA GLN A 104 3.79 19.23 -6.09
C GLN A 104 5.24 19.68 -5.89
N ILE A 105 5.86 19.26 -4.81
CA ILE A 105 7.17 19.78 -4.39
C ILE A 105 8.20 18.67 -4.48
N LEU A 106 9.28 18.93 -5.23
CA LEU A 106 10.50 18.16 -5.18
C LEU A 106 11.52 18.93 -4.35
N LEU A 107 11.88 18.42 -3.18
CA LEU A 107 12.92 19.00 -2.33
C LEU A 107 14.23 18.25 -2.54
N LEU A 108 15.24 18.96 -3.04
CA LEU A 108 16.58 18.42 -3.19
C LEU A 108 17.37 18.60 -1.90
N VAL A 109 17.74 17.50 -1.27
CA VAL A 109 18.44 17.49 0.02
C VAL A 109 19.85 16.94 -0.19
N SER A 110 20.87 17.75 0.09
CA SER A 110 22.27 17.32 0.05
C SER A 110 22.69 16.63 1.33
N ARG A 111 22.35 17.21 2.49
CA ARG A 111 22.66 16.67 3.82
C ARG A 111 21.38 16.61 4.66
N PRO A 112 20.90 15.41 5.04
CA PRO A 112 19.65 15.26 5.78
C PRO A 112 19.69 15.96 7.15
N SER A 113 20.77 15.81 7.90
CA SER A 113 20.89 16.33 9.27
C SER A 113 20.75 17.85 9.40
N SER A 114 21.18 18.61 8.39
CA SER A 114 21.03 20.07 8.38
C SER A 114 19.70 20.54 7.76
N SER A 115 18.98 19.64 7.09
CA SER A 115 17.81 19.99 6.27
C SER A 115 16.50 19.55 6.91
N CYS A 116 16.51 18.93 8.10
CA CYS A 116 15.30 18.51 8.80
C CYS A 116 14.25 19.65 8.95
N PRO A 117 14.62 20.87 9.41
CA PRO A 117 13.63 21.95 9.55
C PRO A 117 13.01 22.38 8.21
N LEU A 118 13.78 22.29 7.12
CA LEU A 118 13.29 22.59 5.78
C LEU A 118 12.36 21.48 5.27
N MET A 119 12.67 20.21 5.56
CA MET A 119 11.84 19.08 5.20
C MET A 119 10.48 19.14 5.90
N ASP A 120 10.46 19.53 7.18
CA ASP A 120 9.24 19.75 7.96
C ASP A 120 8.43 20.94 7.42
N PHE A 121 9.10 22.06 7.14
CA PHE A 121 8.46 23.25 6.54
C PHE A 121 7.76 22.91 5.21
N VAL A 122 8.42 22.14 4.33
CA VAL A 122 7.84 21.71 3.05
C VAL A 122 6.68 20.74 3.26
N ASN A 123 6.77 19.86 4.27
CA ASN A 123 5.70 18.94 4.63
C ASN A 123 4.42 19.67 5.09
N ASP A 124 4.56 20.82 5.74
CA ASP A 124 3.43 21.70 6.08
C ASP A 124 2.94 22.50 4.86
N LEU A 125 3.87 22.98 4.03
CA LEU A 125 3.56 23.78 2.84
C LEU A 125 2.76 23.00 1.79
N LYS A 126 3.10 21.73 1.55
CA LYS A 126 2.44 20.90 0.51
C LYS A 126 0.95 20.68 0.79
N LYS A 127 0.52 20.77 2.06
CA LYS A 127 -0.81 20.32 2.54
C LYS A 127 -1.11 18.86 2.13
N SER A 128 -1.86 18.68 1.04
CA SER A 128 -2.26 17.39 0.47
C SER A 128 -1.64 17.10 -0.91
N GLY A 129 -0.72 17.96 -1.35
CA GLY A 129 0.02 17.78 -2.60
C GLY A 129 1.11 16.72 -2.50
N LEU A 130 1.64 16.35 -3.67
CA LEU A 130 2.74 15.40 -3.80
C LEU A 130 4.02 16.02 -3.24
N TYR A 131 4.79 15.24 -2.48
CA TYR A 131 6.08 15.66 -1.97
C TYR A 131 7.09 14.55 -2.16
N VAL A 132 8.16 14.88 -2.87
CA VAL A 132 9.28 13.98 -3.17
C VAL A 132 10.55 14.61 -2.61
N ILE A 133 11.33 13.81 -1.89
CA ILE A 133 12.65 14.18 -1.37
C ILE A 133 13.67 13.52 -2.28
N GLY A 134 14.42 14.35 -3.02
CA GLY A 134 15.47 13.90 -3.93
C GLY A 134 16.85 14.04 -3.28
N HIS A 135 17.67 13.00 -3.38
CA HIS A 135 19.08 13.07 -2.98
C HIS A 135 19.98 12.48 -4.05
N VAL A 136 20.96 13.28 -4.48
CA VAL A 136 21.96 12.87 -5.46
C VAL A 136 23.24 12.46 -4.74
N ARG A 137 23.59 11.18 -4.86
CA ARG A 137 24.89 10.67 -4.43
C ARG A 137 25.86 10.75 -5.59
N LYS A 138 26.99 11.42 -5.38
CA LYS A 138 28.07 11.46 -6.37
C LYS A 138 28.76 10.09 -6.42
N GLY A 139 28.77 9.47 -7.59
CA GLY A 139 29.43 8.18 -7.83
C GLY A 139 29.11 7.66 -9.22
N ASP A 140 29.93 6.75 -9.73
CA ASP A 140 29.65 6.01 -10.95
C ASP A 140 29.10 4.64 -10.59
N PHE A 141 28.19 4.14 -11.42
CA PHE A 141 27.72 2.76 -11.34
C PHE A 141 28.83 1.86 -11.89
N ASP A 142 29.73 1.45 -11.01
CA ASP A 142 30.81 0.54 -11.38
C ASP A 142 30.22 -0.85 -11.60
N SER A 143 30.25 -1.35 -12.85
CA SER A 143 29.63 -2.62 -13.25
C SER A 143 30.21 -3.86 -12.54
N SER A 144 31.29 -3.67 -11.78
CA SER A 144 31.95 -4.65 -10.93
C SER A 144 31.30 -4.80 -9.55
N GLN A 145 30.49 -3.83 -9.09
CA GLN A 145 29.73 -3.95 -7.85
C GLN A 145 28.39 -4.63 -8.12
N ALA A 146 28.19 -5.81 -7.53
CA ALA A 146 26.94 -6.56 -7.65
C ALA A 146 25.74 -5.93 -6.90
N VAL A 147 25.97 -4.91 -6.09
CA VAL A 147 24.98 -4.29 -5.19
C VAL A 147 24.96 -2.78 -5.40
N ASP A 148 23.79 -2.23 -5.64
CA ASP A 148 23.59 -0.79 -5.79
C ASP A 148 23.93 -0.05 -4.48
N PRO A 149 24.88 0.90 -4.47
CA PRO A 149 25.23 1.68 -3.29
C PRO A 149 24.06 2.51 -2.73
N LEU A 150 23.03 2.79 -3.54
CA LEU A 150 21.82 3.47 -3.10
C LEU A 150 20.94 2.57 -2.23
N GLN A 151 20.90 1.27 -2.51
CA GLN A 151 20.07 0.32 -1.77
C GLN A 151 20.49 0.18 -0.29
N GLN A 152 21.76 0.45 0.02
CA GLN A 152 22.26 0.47 1.40
C GLN A 152 21.83 1.73 2.16
N VAL A 153 21.66 2.85 1.46
CA VAL A 153 21.33 4.16 2.06
C VAL A 153 19.82 4.38 2.10
N PHE A 154 19.06 3.74 1.22
CA PHE A 154 17.60 3.87 1.14
C PHE A 154 16.87 3.58 2.47
N PRO A 155 17.19 2.52 3.23
CA PRO A 155 16.54 2.25 4.52
C PRO A 155 16.76 3.36 5.56
N TYR A 156 17.92 4.04 5.52
CA TYR A 156 18.20 5.18 6.39
C TYR A 156 17.31 6.38 6.06
N TRP A 157 17.03 6.63 4.78
CA TRP A 157 16.09 7.69 4.41
C TRP A 157 14.65 7.36 4.78
N LEU A 158 14.24 6.12 4.62
CA LEU A 158 12.90 5.67 5.04
C LEU A 158 12.73 5.87 6.56
N SER A 159 13.72 5.45 7.36
CA SER A 159 13.64 5.64 8.82
C SER A 159 13.65 7.12 9.23
N LEU A 160 14.37 7.97 8.50
CA LEU A 160 14.35 9.42 8.72
C LEU A 160 12.97 10.02 8.41
N VAL A 161 12.35 9.63 7.29
CA VAL A 161 11.00 10.07 6.88
C VAL A 161 9.96 9.63 7.91
N ASP A 162 10.06 8.40 8.39
CA ASP A 162 9.18 7.87 9.44
C ASP A 162 9.38 8.60 10.78
N TYR A 163 10.64 8.87 11.16
CA TYR A 163 10.97 9.60 12.38
C TYR A 163 10.42 11.03 12.38
N LEU A 164 10.59 11.75 11.27
CA LEU A 164 10.04 13.10 11.09
C LEU A 164 8.55 13.11 10.72
N LYS A 165 7.92 11.94 10.54
CA LYS A 165 6.51 11.76 10.13
C LYS A 165 6.19 12.51 8.82
N LEU A 166 7.14 12.54 7.90
CA LEU A 166 7.00 13.21 6.61
C LEU A 166 6.13 12.38 5.68
N LYS A 167 5.14 13.02 5.05
CA LYS A 167 4.29 12.38 4.03
C LYS A 167 4.89 12.58 2.65
N ALA A 168 6.05 11.97 2.43
CA ALA A 168 6.89 12.16 1.25
C ALA A 168 7.37 10.83 0.65
N PHE A 169 7.61 10.83 -0.65
CA PHE A 169 8.38 9.78 -1.31
C PHE A 169 9.87 10.14 -1.28
N VAL A 170 10.75 9.16 -1.22
CA VAL A 170 12.20 9.36 -1.31
C VAL A 170 12.71 8.81 -2.63
N GLU A 171 13.41 9.65 -3.38
CA GLU A 171 14.08 9.27 -4.62
C GLU A 171 15.58 9.49 -4.44
N LEU A 172 16.38 8.45 -4.66
CA LEU A 172 17.84 8.51 -4.59
C LEU A 172 18.41 8.31 -5.98
N THR A 173 19.30 9.22 -6.41
CA THR A 173 19.91 9.17 -7.74
C THR A 173 21.42 9.08 -7.62
N LEU A 174 22.03 8.16 -8.37
CA LEU A 174 23.49 8.02 -8.47
C LEU A 174 23.94 8.70 -9.76
N SER A 175 24.88 9.63 -9.67
CA SER A 175 25.40 10.33 -10.85
C SER A 175 26.84 10.79 -10.65
N SER A 176 27.60 10.86 -11.74
CA SER A 176 29.00 11.36 -11.73
C SER A 176 29.09 12.83 -11.31
N SER A 177 28.02 13.61 -11.56
CA SER A 177 27.91 15.03 -11.23
C SER A 177 26.57 15.35 -10.58
N ILE A 178 26.59 16.20 -9.56
CA ILE A 178 25.38 16.67 -8.86
C ILE A 178 24.44 17.37 -9.85
N ARG A 179 24.99 18.18 -10.76
CA ARG A 179 24.18 18.89 -11.76
C ARG A 179 23.43 17.92 -12.66
N GLN A 180 24.10 16.86 -13.10
CA GLN A 180 23.51 15.86 -13.98
C GLN A 180 22.46 15.03 -13.22
N GLY A 181 22.75 14.62 -11.98
CA GLY A 181 21.81 13.84 -11.18
C GLY A 181 20.55 14.61 -10.78
N ILE A 182 20.60 15.94 -10.66
CA ILE A 182 19.41 16.79 -10.42
C ILE A 182 18.54 16.92 -11.68
N GLN A 183 19.14 16.82 -12.88
CA GLN A 183 18.44 16.97 -14.16
C GLN A 183 17.75 15.68 -14.64
N GLN A 184 18.09 14.53 -14.05
CA GLN A 184 17.49 13.23 -14.32
C GLN A 184 16.16 13.09 -13.59
#